data_AF-A0A7K7JY80-F1
#
_entry.id   AF-A0A7K7JY80-F1
#
_cell.length_a   1.000
_cell.length_b   1.000
_cell.length_c   1.000
_cell.angle_alpha   90.00
_cell.angle_beta   90.00
_cell.angle_gamma   90.00
#
_symmetry.space_group_name_H-M   'P 1'
#
loop_
_entity.id
_entity.type
_entity.pdbx_description
1 polymer ?
#
loop_
_entity_poly.entity_id
_entity_poly.type
_entity_poly.pdbx_seq_one_letter_code
_entity_poly.pdbx_strand_id
1 'polypeptide(L)'
;RTIGDRIGEAKASGNLGNTLKILGQFDEAVVCCQRHLDISREQGDKVGEARALYNIGNVYHAKGKHLSWNTAQDPGYLPQEVKDTLQKASEYYERNLSLVKELGDRAAQGRAYGNLGNTQYLLGNFSEAIAFHKE
;
A
#
# COMPACT_ATOMS: atom_id res chain seq x y z
N ARG A 1 27.69 3.94 15.23
CA ARG A 1 26.31 4.49 15.17
C ARG A 1 26.38 5.78 14.36
N THR A 2 26.07 5.74 13.06
CA THR A 2 25.94 6.93 12.21
C THR A 2 24.61 7.61 12.56
N ILE A 3 24.65 8.44 13.59
CA ILE A 3 23.59 9.39 13.93
C ILE A 3 23.57 10.38 12.76
N GLY A 4 22.69 10.21 11.77
CA GLY A 4 22.52 11.22 10.71
C GLY A 4 21.97 10.75 9.36
N ASP A 5 22.10 9.48 8.97
CA ASP A 5 21.57 9.03 7.67
C ASP A 5 20.09 8.64 7.74
N ARG A 6 19.23 9.65 7.88
CA ARG A 6 17.78 9.47 7.94
C ARG A 6 17.24 8.83 6.66
N ILE A 7 17.79 9.16 5.50
CA ILE A 7 17.36 8.56 4.22
C ILE A 7 17.72 7.07 4.16
N GLY A 8 18.89 6.68 4.66
CA GLY A 8 19.27 5.28 4.83
C GLY A 8 18.33 4.53 5.77
N GLU A 9 17.98 5.13 6.91
CA GLU A 9 17.00 4.56 7.85
C GLU A 9 15.63 4.35 7.20
N ALA A 10 15.14 5.34 6.44
CA ALA A 10 13.88 5.27 5.70
C ALA A 10 13.85 4.08 4.74
N LYS A 11 14.90 3.93 3.92
CA LYS A 11 15.01 2.82 2.96
C LYS A 11 15.09 1.47 3.65
N ALA A 12 15.89 1.35 4.71
CA ALA A 12 15.99 0.12 5.49
C ALA A 12 14.64 -0.26 6.12
N SER A 13 13.92 0.73 6.68
CA SER A 13 12.59 0.56 7.25
C SER A 13 11.58 0.10 6.19
N GLY A 14 11.60 0.70 4.99
CA GLY A 14 10.77 0.27 3.87
C GLY A 14 11.04 -1.17 3.43
N ASN A 15 12.31 -1.56 3.34
CA ASN A 15 12.70 -2.92 2.97
C ASN A 15 12.27 -3.95 4.03
N LEU A 16 12.45 -3.63 5.31
CA LEU A 16 11.99 -4.47 6.41
C LEU A 16 10.47 -4.66 6.36
N GLY A 17 9.71 -3.60 6.14
CA GLY A 17 8.26 -3.68 5.99
C GLY A 17 7.82 -4.59 4.84
N ASN A 18 8.52 -4.53 3.70
CA ASN A 18 8.27 -5.44 2.58
C ASN A 18 8.56 -6.91 2.93
N THR A 19 9.63 -7.18 3.67
CA THR A 19 9.96 -8.55 4.13
C THR A 19 8.90 -9.08 5.10
N LEU A 20 8.52 -8.28 6.11
CA LEU A 20 7.51 -8.64 7.10
C LEU A 20 6.14 -8.92 6.46
N LYS A 21 5.76 -8.14 5.45
CA LYS A 21 4.55 -8.39 4.64
C LYS A 21 4.55 -9.78 4.01
N ILE A 22 5.68 -10.21 3.44
CA ILE A 22 5.80 -11.54 2.82
C ILE A 22 5.72 -12.65 3.87
N LEU A 23 6.19 -12.38 5.10
CA LEU A 23 6.07 -13.29 6.24
C LEU A 23 4.66 -13.31 6.86
N GLY A 24 3.72 -12.49 6.37
CA GLY A 24 2.37 -12.36 6.95
C GLY A 24 2.31 -11.52 8.23
N GLN A 25 3.43 -10.90 8.63
CA GLN A 25 3.52 -10.00 9.80
C GLN A 25 3.07 -8.60 9.41
N PHE A 26 1.77 -8.46 9.14
CA PHE A 26 1.22 -7.25 8.51
C PHE A 26 1.28 -6.02 9.42
N ASP A 27 1.03 -6.17 10.71
CA ASP A 27 0.97 -5.03 11.63
C ASP A 27 2.37 -4.44 11.86
N GLU A 28 3.39 -5.28 12.02
CA GLU A 28 4.78 -4.86 12.07
C GLU A 28 5.25 -4.27 10.73
N ALA A 29 4.78 -4.83 9.61
CA ALA A 29 5.07 -4.28 8.28
C ALA A 29 4.53 -2.85 8.13
N VAL A 30 3.29 -2.58 8.58
CA VAL A 30 2.71 -1.23 8.58
C VAL A 30 3.56 -0.27 9.40
N VAL A 31 3.99 -0.66 10.61
CA VAL A 31 4.84 0.20 11.46
C VAL A 31 6.15 0.55 10.75
N CYS A 32 6.80 -0.41 10.09
CA CYS A 32 8.04 -0.19 9.35
C CYS A 32 7.82 0.73 8.13
N CYS A 33 6.75 0.54 7.37
CA CYS A 33 6.43 1.42 6.25
C CYS A 33 5.98 2.82 6.71
N GLN A 34 5.32 2.96 7.85
CA GLN A 34 4.95 4.24 8.43
C GLN A 34 6.19 5.02 8.87
N ARG A 35 7.16 4.37 9.52
CA ARG A 35 8.45 5.01 9.84
C ARG A 35 9.18 5.50 8.59
N HIS A 36 9.15 4.75 7.49
CA HIS A 36 9.69 5.22 6.19
C HIS A 36 8.94 6.47 5.73
N LEU A 37 7.60 6.46 5.76
CA LEU A 37 6.77 7.59 5.36
C LEU A 37 7.08 8.86 6.16
N ASP A 38 7.16 8.74 7.48
CA ASP A 38 7.40 9.85 8.39
C ASP A 38 8.78 10.48 8.12
N ILE A 39 9.82 9.66 8.01
CA ILE A 39 11.17 10.16 7.70
C ILE A 39 11.22 10.80 6.32
N SER A 40 10.61 10.20 5.29
CA SER A 40 10.57 10.81 3.96
C SER A 40 9.88 12.18 3.96
N ARG A 41 8.80 12.33 4.74
CA ARG A 41 8.12 13.62 4.92
C ARG A 41 8.98 14.64 5.66
N GLU A 42 9.62 14.23 6.76
CA GLU A 42 10.56 15.07 7.53
C GLU A 42 11.69 15.62 6.65
N GLN A 43 12.18 14.82 5.70
CA GLN A 43 13.27 15.18 4.79
C GLN A 43 12.80 15.88 3.50
N GLY A 44 11.49 16.01 3.27
CA GLY A 44 10.93 16.52 2.02
C GLY A 44 11.17 15.60 0.81
N ASP A 45 11.53 14.33 1.02
CA ASP A 45 11.75 13.35 -0.05
C ASP A 45 10.40 12.86 -0.60
N LYS A 46 9.89 13.57 -1.61
CA LYS A 46 8.62 13.23 -2.27
C LYS A 46 8.64 11.88 -2.99
N VAL A 47 9.78 11.43 -3.49
CA VAL A 47 9.91 10.12 -4.13
C VAL A 47 9.85 9.01 -3.07
N GLY A 48 10.53 9.20 -1.94
CA GLY A 48 10.45 8.32 -0.78
C GLY A 48 9.04 8.27 -0.18
N GLU A 49 8.38 9.42 -0.02
CA GLU A 49 6.99 9.53 0.45
C GLU A 49 6.05 8.71 -0.44
N ALA A 50 6.15 8.87 -1.76
CA ALA A 50 5.36 8.08 -2.71
C ALA A 50 5.60 6.57 -2.55
N ARG A 51 6.87 6.13 -2.45
CA ARG A 51 7.22 4.72 -2.27
C ARG A 51 6.70 4.16 -0.95
N ALA A 52 6.77 4.93 0.13
CA ALA A 52 6.27 4.52 1.44
C ALA A 52 4.75 4.34 1.42
N LEU A 53 4.00 5.30 0.86
CA LEU A 53 2.54 5.21 0.69
C LEU A 53 2.16 3.95 -0.12
N TYR A 54 2.84 3.70 -1.24
CA TYR A 54 2.61 2.52 -2.05
C TYR A 54 2.89 1.22 -1.28
N ASN A 55 3.96 1.17 -0.48
CA ASN A 55 4.26 0.00 0.34
C ASN A 55 3.22 -0.24 1.43
N ILE A 56 2.71 0.81 2.09
CA ILE A 56 1.61 0.68 3.06
C ILE A 56 0.35 0.12 2.37
N GLY A 57 0.01 0.64 1.18
CA GLY A 57 -1.07 0.10 0.35
C GLY A 57 -0.90 -1.39 0.05
N ASN A 58 0.32 -1.82 -0.33
CA ASN A 58 0.62 -3.24 -0.56
C ASN A 58 0.45 -4.09 0.69
N VAL A 59 0.81 -3.58 1.87
CA VAL A 59 0.66 -4.30 3.14
C VAL A 59 -0.81 -4.52 3.45
N TYR A 60 -1.63 -3.46 3.39
CA TYR A 60 -3.07 -3.57 3.61
C TYR A 60 -3.76 -4.46 2.57
N HIS A 61 -3.40 -4.32 1.28
CA HIS A 61 -3.94 -5.19 0.23
C HIS A 61 -3.63 -6.67 0.52
N ALA A 62 -2.38 -6.98 0.88
CA ALA A 62 -1.98 -8.34 1.22
C ALA A 62 -2.69 -8.86 2.48
N LYS A 63 -2.82 -8.02 3.53
CA LYS A 63 -3.57 -8.35 4.76
C LYS A 63 -5.04 -8.66 4.43
N GLY A 64 -5.70 -7.80 3.67
CA GLY A 64 -7.09 -7.97 3.26
C GLY A 64 -7.29 -9.26 2.45
N LYS A 65 -6.41 -9.52 1.48
CA LYS A 65 -6.43 -10.76 0.69
C LYS A 65 -6.23 -11.99 1.58
N HIS A 66 -5.28 -11.95 2.51
CA HIS A 66 -5.03 -13.05 3.44
C HIS A 66 -6.22 -13.32 4.37
N LEU A 67 -6.80 -12.27 4.95
CA LEU A 67 -8.01 -12.37 5.77
C LEU A 67 -9.19 -12.93 4.96
N SER A 68 -9.35 -12.50 3.71
CA SER A 68 -10.42 -12.99 2.82
C SER A 68 -10.36 -14.50 2.59
N TRP A 69 -9.16 -15.06 2.40
CA TRP A 69 -8.97 -16.50 2.19
C TRP A 69 -9.21 -17.32 3.45
N ASN A 70 -8.89 -16.76 4.62
CA ASN A 70 -9.05 -17.48 5.89
C ASN A 70 -10.50 -17.44 6.40
N THR A 71 -11.32 -16.50 5.92
CA THR A 71 -12.69 -16.27 6.38
C THR A 71 -13.76 -16.70 5.39
N ALA A 72 -13.39 -17.13 4.18
CA ALA A 72 -14.31 -17.58 3.13
C ALA A 72 -15.03 -18.89 3.52
N GLN A 73 -16.02 -18.79 4.39
CA GLN A 73 -16.97 -19.87 4.69
C GLN A 73 -18.22 -19.80 3.79
N ASP A 74 -18.55 -18.62 3.27
CA ASP A 74 -19.72 -18.41 2.40
C ASP A 74 -19.34 -17.59 1.14
N PRO A 75 -19.51 -18.15 -0.08
CA PRO A 75 -19.25 -17.44 -1.33
C PRO A 75 -20.07 -16.14 -1.43
N GLY A 76 -19.38 -14.99 -1.53
CA GLY A 76 -20.01 -13.69 -1.75
C GLY A 76 -20.17 -12.83 -0.49
N TYR A 77 -19.92 -13.38 0.71
CA TYR A 77 -19.84 -12.58 1.93
C TYR A 77 -18.40 -12.13 2.18
N LEU A 78 -18.19 -10.80 2.23
CA LEU A 78 -16.90 -10.20 2.57
C LEU A 78 -16.99 -9.60 3.98
N PRO A 79 -16.27 -10.14 4.98
CA PRO A 79 -16.31 -9.64 6.36
C PRO A 79 -15.93 -8.16 6.43
N GLN A 80 -16.52 -7.44 7.40
CA GLN A 80 -16.27 -6.00 7.56
C GLN A 80 -14.79 -5.68 7.77
N GLU A 81 -14.06 -6.49 8.55
CA GLU A 81 -12.62 -6.31 8.75
C GLU A 81 -11.84 -6.39 7.42
N VAL A 82 -12.23 -7.31 6.52
CA VAL A 82 -11.61 -7.43 5.19
C VAL A 82 -11.91 -6.19 4.36
N LYS A 83 -13.16 -5.72 4.38
CA LYS A 83 -13.58 -4.48 3.70
C LYS A 83 -12.77 -3.28 4.18
N ASP A 84 -12.71 -3.05 5.48
CA ASP A 84 -11.99 -1.92 6.08
C ASP A 84 -10.49 -1.99 5.76
N THR A 85 -9.92 -3.20 5.76
CA THR A 85 -8.52 -3.43 5.43
C THR A 85 -8.23 -3.12 3.95
N LEU A 86 -9.10 -3.55 3.03
CA LEU A 86 -8.96 -3.24 1.61
C LEU A 86 -9.24 -1.77 1.30
N GLN A 87 -10.18 -1.12 1.99
CA GLN A 87 -10.43 0.32 1.87
C GLN A 87 -9.20 1.14 2.26
N LYS A 88 -8.53 0.79 3.37
CA LYS A 88 -7.24 1.39 3.73
C LYS A 88 -6.21 1.22 2.62
N ALA A 89 -6.12 0.05 1.99
CA ALA A 89 -5.22 -0.14 0.86
C ALA A 89 -5.51 0.85 -0.29
N SER A 90 -6.79 0.99 -0.67
CA SER A 90 -7.22 1.95 -1.69
C SER A 90 -6.83 3.38 -1.32
N GLU A 91 -7.10 3.84 -0.10
CA GLU A 91 -6.75 5.20 0.36
C GLU A 91 -5.24 5.48 0.21
N TYR A 92 -4.38 4.53 0.57
CA TYR A 92 -2.94 4.69 0.44
C TYR A 92 -2.48 4.68 -1.01
N TYR A 93 -3.08 3.86 -1.88
CA TYR A 93 -2.79 3.89 -3.31
C TYR A 93 -3.27 5.19 -3.97
N GLU A 94 -4.40 5.75 -3.56
CA GLU A 94 -4.88 7.05 -4.07
C GLU A 94 -3.96 8.20 -3.67
N ARG A 95 -3.52 8.23 -2.40
CA ARG A 95 -2.52 9.19 -1.94
C ARG A 95 -1.19 9.05 -2.70
N ASN A 96 -0.74 7.81 -2.92
CA ASN A 96 0.42 7.55 -3.77
C ASN A 96 0.19 8.07 -5.20
N LEU A 97 -0.96 7.74 -5.80
CA LEU A 97 -1.32 8.12 -7.18
C LEU A 97 -1.32 9.64 -7.36
N SER A 98 -1.92 10.38 -6.43
CA SER A 98 -1.91 11.85 -6.44
C SER A 98 -0.48 12.38 -6.49
N LEU A 99 0.38 11.88 -5.61
CA LEU A 99 1.77 12.33 -5.53
C LEU A 99 2.58 11.93 -6.77
N VAL A 100 2.42 10.72 -7.30
CA VAL A 100 3.16 10.31 -8.51
C VAL A 100 2.64 10.96 -9.79
N LYS A 101 1.40 11.48 -9.79
CA LYS A 101 0.89 12.39 -10.82
C LYS A 101 1.61 13.73 -10.76
N GLU A 102 1.73 14.32 -9.57
CA GLU A 102 2.49 15.57 -9.35
C GLU A 102 3.96 15.44 -9.76
N LEU A 103 4.59 14.29 -9.46
CA LEU A 103 5.98 14.00 -9.83
C LEU A 103 6.18 13.63 -11.31
N GLY A 104 5.10 13.42 -12.07
CA GLY A 104 5.17 12.98 -13.47
C GLY A 104 5.68 11.54 -13.68
N ASP A 105 5.74 10.71 -12.63
CA ASP A 105 6.20 9.31 -12.72
C ASP A 105 5.11 8.40 -13.31
N ARG A 106 5.07 8.31 -14.63
CA ARG A 106 4.11 7.47 -15.39
C ARG A 106 4.19 5.99 -15.02
N ALA A 107 5.38 5.48 -14.72
CA ALA A 107 5.54 4.07 -14.36
C ALA A 107 4.94 3.77 -12.99
N ALA A 108 5.11 4.69 -12.03
CA ALA A 108 4.47 4.57 -10.72
C ALA A 108 2.95 4.75 -10.79
N GLN A 109 2.45 5.64 -11.66
CA GLN A 109 1.01 5.79 -11.92
C GLN A 109 0.39 4.47 -12.37
N GLY A 110 0.98 3.80 -13.37
CA GLY A 110 0.48 2.50 -13.84
C GLY A 110 0.46 1.42 -12.75
N ARG A 111 1.46 1.38 -11.87
CA ARG A 111 1.47 0.47 -10.70
C ARG A 111 0.34 0.79 -9.72
N ALA A 112 0.11 2.07 -9.43
CA ALA A 112 -0.95 2.50 -8.52
C ALA A 112 -2.34 2.18 -9.09
N TYR A 113 -2.58 2.46 -10.37
CA TYR A 113 -3.82 2.11 -11.06
C TYR A 113 -4.09 0.61 -11.08
N GLY A 114 -3.09 -0.21 -11.43
CA GLY A 114 -3.21 -1.66 -11.40
C GLY A 114 -3.59 -2.20 -10.02
N ASN A 115 -2.97 -1.67 -8.96
CA ASN A 115 -3.28 -2.09 -7.60
C ASN A 115 -4.61 -1.56 -7.07
N LEU A 116 -5.03 -0.35 -7.45
CA LEU A 116 -6.37 0.16 -7.17
C LEU A 116 -7.42 -0.73 -7.82
N GLY A 117 -7.24 -1.08 -9.09
CA GLY A 117 -8.13 -2.00 -9.80
C GLY A 117 -8.24 -3.36 -9.10
N ASN A 118 -7.10 -3.95 -8.73
CA ASN A 118 -7.07 -5.22 -7.99
C ASN A 118 -7.75 -5.11 -6.61
N THR A 119 -7.60 -3.98 -5.92
CA THR A 119 -8.20 -3.76 -4.60
C THR A 119 -9.72 -3.60 -4.70
N GLN A 120 -10.19 -2.81 -5.69
CA GLN A 120 -11.62 -2.67 -5.97
C GLN A 120 -12.25 -3.98 -6.43
N TYR A 121 -11.52 -4.80 -7.19
CA TYR A 121 -11.95 -6.14 -7.54
C TYR A 121 -12.19 -7.01 -6.29
N LEU A 122 -11.26 -7.01 -5.33
CA LEU A 122 -11.43 -7.74 -4.06
C LEU A 122 -12.58 -7.21 -3.19
N LEU A 123 -12.89 -5.91 -3.30
CA LEU A 123 -14.04 -5.29 -2.64
C LEU A 123 -15.37 -5.61 -3.32
N GLY A 124 -15.36 -6.20 -4.52
CA GLY A 124 -16.56 -6.44 -5.34
C GLY A 124 -17.01 -5.22 -6.16
N ASN A 125 -16.24 -4.13 -6.14
CA ASN A 125 -16.51 -2.89 -6.88
C ASN A 125 -16.03 -3.00 -8.33
N PHE A 126 -16.64 -3.91 -9.10
CA PHE A 126 -16.15 -4.28 -10.43
C PHE A 126 -16.12 -3.12 -11.44
N SER A 127 -17.10 -2.21 -11.38
CA SER A 127 -17.14 -1.04 -12.26
C SER A 127 -15.94 -0.11 -12.05
N GLU A 128 -15.56 0.14 -10.79
CA GLU A 128 -14.37 0.93 -10.45
C GLU A 128 -13.09 0.18 -10.80
N ALA A 129 -13.04 -1.13 -10.56
CA ALA A 129 -11.90 -1.94 -10.94
C ALA A 129 -11.58 -1.84 -12.44
N ILE A 130 -12.62 -1.94 -13.29
CA ILE A 130 -12.49 -1.78 -14.74
C ILE A 130 -12.02 -0.36 -15.09
N ALA A 131 -12.52 0.67 -14.42
CA ALA A 131 -12.08 2.04 -14.66
C ALA A 131 -10.58 2.19 -14.38
N PHE A 132 -10.10 1.71 -13.24
CA PHE A 132 -8.68 1.76 -12.89
C PHE A 132 -7.78 0.92 -13.81
N HIS A 133 -8.25 -0.23 -14.30
CA HIS A 133 -7.47 -1.07 -15.22
C HIS A 133 -7.35 -0.50 -16.65
N LYS A 134 -8.14 0.52 -17.00
CA LYS A 134 -8.09 1.17 -18.33
C LYS A 134 -7.13 2.37 -18.40
N GLU A 135 -6.66 2.85 -17.25
CA GLU A 135 -5.71 3.97 -17.12
C GLU A 135 -4.26 3.52 -17.34
#